data_AF-A0A8J4SLD9-F1
#
_entry.id   AF-A0A8J4SLD9-F1
#
_cell.length_a   1.000
_cell.length_b   1.000
_cell.length_c   1.000
_cell.angle_alpha   90.00
_cell.angle_beta   90.00
_cell.angle_gamma   90.00
#
_symmetry.space_group_name_H-M   'P 1'
#
loop_
_entity.id
_entity.type
_entity.pdbx_description
1 polymer ?
#
loop_
_entity_poly.entity_id
_entity_poly.type
_entity_poly.pdbx_seq_one_letter_code
_entity_poly.pdbx_strand_id
1 'polypeptide(L)'
;MIVEEIYLQRRGYHPLQAVGTEGIFGAVFMLLFALPAVHFIPGSDLNGSYENIADALFQLGSNAVLLVNSILYFISMAWFNYCGFCVARDLSTVHRTLVDALRTAFVWIVSLVLYYNAGHQFGEPFEISWGLIELNGFALLVIGTLIYNQVMDLSFIPVCQKQLGGKLDSEQMS
;
A
#
# COMPACT_ATOMS: atom_id res chain seq x y z
N MET A 1 7.53 8.93 2.27
CA MET A 1 8.17 8.49 1.02
C MET A 1 9.26 9.40 0.49
N ILE A 2 9.05 10.68 0.15
CA ILE A 2 10.15 11.56 -0.33
C ILE A 2 11.30 11.66 0.69
N VAL A 3 10.96 11.78 1.98
CA VAL A 3 11.95 11.81 3.06
C VAL A 3 12.75 10.49 3.10
N GLU A 4 12.09 9.34 2.97
CA GLU A 4 12.74 8.02 2.95
C GLU A 4 13.68 7.89 1.75
N GLU A 5 13.27 8.34 0.56
CA GLU A 5 14.11 8.32 -0.63
C GLU A 5 15.35 9.18 -0.47
N ILE A 6 15.25 10.35 0.17
CA ILE A 6 16.41 11.17 0.50
C ILE A 6 17.36 10.41 1.44
N TYR A 7 16.83 9.72 2.46
CA TYR A 7 17.68 8.95 3.38
C TYR A 7 18.31 7.72 2.72
N LEU A 8 17.57 7.01 1.86
CA LEU A 8 18.05 5.80 1.20
C LEU A 8 19.00 6.10 0.05
N GLN A 9 18.66 7.05 -0.83
CA GLN A 9 19.44 7.37 -2.02
C GLN A 9 20.54 8.41 -1.77
N ARG A 10 20.25 9.51 -1.05
CA ARG A 10 21.26 10.57 -0.83
C ARG A 10 22.16 10.33 0.37
N ARG A 11 21.67 9.67 1.42
CA ARG A 11 22.43 9.41 2.65
C ARG A 11 22.94 7.97 2.78
N GLY A 12 22.55 7.07 1.87
CA GLY A 12 23.10 5.72 1.78
C GLY A 12 22.75 4.80 2.95
N TYR A 13 21.67 5.08 3.68
CA TYR A 13 21.23 4.21 4.78
C TYR A 13 20.79 2.84 4.26
N HIS A 14 21.10 1.78 5.01
CA HIS A 14 20.70 0.44 4.66
C HIS A 14 19.17 0.27 4.80
N PRO A 15 18.45 -0.25 3.79
CA PRO A 15 16.99 -0.43 3.81
C PRO A 15 16.46 -1.13 5.06
N LEU A 16 17.16 -2.18 5.52
CA LEU A 16 16.78 -2.95 6.71
C LEU A 16 16.84 -2.11 8.00
N GLN A 17 17.78 -1.19 8.11
CA GLN A 17 17.90 -0.33 9.29
C GLN A 17 16.76 0.69 9.31
N ALA A 18 16.44 1.29 8.17
CA ALA A 18 15.38 2.28 8.05
C ALA A 18 14.01 1.66 8.42
N VAL A 19 13.64 0.53 7.80
CA VAL A 19 12.39 -0.17 8.09
C VAL A 19 12.31 -0.67 9.54
N GLY A 20 13.44 -1.13 10.10
CA GLY A 20 13.52 -1.58 11.48
C GLY A 20 13.26 -0.44 12.46
N THR A 21 13.87 0.73 12.23
CA THR A 21 13.64 1.91 13.07
C THR A 21 12.20 2.41 12.98
N GLU A 22 11.62 2.46 11.78
CA GLU A 22 10.22 2.85 11.58
C GLU A 22 9.28 1.89 12.30
N GLY A 23 9.52 0.59 12.18
CA GLY A 23 8.75 -0.44 12.87
C GLY A 23 8.82 -0.33 14.39
N ILE A 24 10.01 -0.02 14.96
CA ILE A 24 10.16 0.18 16.41
C ILE A 24 9.41 1.43 16.87
N PHE A 25 9.56 2.57 16.17
CA PHE A 25 8.83 3.79 16.52
C PHE A 25 7.32 3.61 16.37
N GLY A 26 6.86 2.92 15.32
CA GLY A 26 5.47 2.55 15.12
C GLY A 26 4.94 1.66 16.25
N ALA A 27 5.69 0.64 16.65
CA ALA A 27 5.30 -0.23 17.76
C ALA A 27 5.21 0.54 19.10
N VAL A 28 6.19 1.40 19.39
CA VAL A 28 6.16 2.26 20.59
C VAL A 28 4.96 3.19 20.55
N PHE A 29 4.69 3.82 19.40
CA PHE A 29 3.54 4.71 19.25
C PHE A 29 2.21 3.97 19.43
N MET A 30 2.08 2.79 18.82
CA MET A 30 0.89 1.96 18.94
C MET A 30 0.66 1.50 20.38
N LEU A 31 1.70 1.03 21.08
CA LEU A 31 1.59 0.54 22.46
C LEU A 31 1.32 1.65 23.48
N LEU A 32 1.93 2.83 23.31
CA LEU A 32 1.84 3.90 24.31
C LEU A 32 0.69 4.87 24.08
N PHE A 33 0.28 5.08 22.82
CA PHE A 33 -0.72 6.10 22.48
C PHE A 33 -1.96 5.49 21.84
N ALA A 34 -1.83 4.76 20.74
CA ALA A 34 -3.00 4.33 19.98
C ALA A 34 -3.85 3.32 20.76
N LEU A 35 -3.25 2.22 21.24
CA LEU A 35 -3.99 1.17 21.93
C LEU A 35 -4.61 1.65 23.26
N PRO A 36 -3.91 2.44 24.11
CA PRO A 36 -4.55 3.03 25.29
C PRO A 36 -5.67 4.00 24.92
N ALA A 37 -5.48 4.84 23.90
CA ALA A 37 -6.51 5.79 23.48
C ALA A 37 -7.79 5.06 23.05
N VAL A 38 -7.67 4.01 22.23
CA VAL A 38 -8.82 3.24 21.76
C VAL A 38 -9.47 2.43 22.90
N HIS A 39 -8.68 1.98 23.88
CA HIS A 39 -9.22 1.31 25.07
C HIS A 39 -10.14 2.18 25.92
N PHE A 40 -9.91 3.49 25.96
CA PHE A 40 -10.75 4.43 26.72
C PHE A 40 -11.98 4.91 25.95
N ILE A 41 -12.08 4.61 24.64
CA ILE A 41 -13.26 4.96 23.85
C ILE A 41 -14.38 3.97 24.18
N PRO A 42 -15.59 4.44 24.51
CA PRO A 42 -16.70 3.55 24.79
C PRO A 42 -17.10 2.77 23.53
N GLY A 43 -17.24 1.45 23.66
CA GLY A 43 -17.56 0.57 22.54
C GLY A 43 -18.28 -0.71 22.96
N SER A 44 -18.44 -1.61 22.00
CA SER A 44 -19.22 -2.84 22.13
C SER A 44 -18.44 -4.03 22.73
N ASP A 45 -17.12 -3.90 22.91
CA ASP A 45 -16.29 -5.00 23.40
C ASP A 45 -16.35 -5.16 24.92
N LEU A 46 -15.77 -6.24 25.41
CA LEU A 46 -15.71 -6.60 26.83
C LEU A 46 -15.22 -5.41 27.68
N ASN A 47 -15.97 -5.08 28.74
CA ASN A 47 -15.82 -3.89 29.60
C ASN A 47 -16.24 -2.54 28.99
N GLY A 48 -17.01 -2.53 27.90
CA GLY A 48 -17.51 -1.31 27.28
C GLY A 48 -16.42 -0.50 26.59
N SER A 49 -15.31 -1.15 26.23
CA SER A 49 -14.23 -0.58 25.43
C SER A 49 -14.52 -0.73 23.94
N TYR A 50 -13.91 0.10 23.10
CA TYR A 50 -13.91 -0.10 21.65
C TYR A 50 -12.93 -1.19 21.21
N GLU A 51 -11.80 -1.31 21.89
CA GLU A 51 -10.82 -2.36 21.63
C GLU A 51 -10.21 -2.82 22.97
N ASN A 52 -10.29 -4.12 23.25
CA ASN A 52 -9.74 -4.70 24.47
C ASN A 52 -8.56 -5.62 24.15
N ILE A 53 -7.35 -5.10 24.39
CA ILE A 53 -6.09 -5.80 24.10
C ILE A 53 -6.00 -7.12 24.86
N ALA A 54 -6.45 -7.17 26.13
CA ALA A 54 -6.36 -8.37 26.94
C ALA A 54 -7.24 -9.49 26.39
N ASP A 55 -8.44 -9.13 25.90
CA ASP A 55 -9.35 -10.08 25.27
C ASP A 55 -8.82 -10.53 23.90
N ALA A 56 -8.32 -9.60 23.08
CA ALA A 56 -7.70 -9.94 21.79
C ALA A 56 -6.51 -10.90 21.94
N LEU A 57 -5.66 -10.69 22.95
CA LEU A 57 -4.55 -11.60 23.26
C LEU A 57 -5.02 -12.96 23.75
N PHE A 58 -6.11 -13.01 24.52
CA PHE A 58 -6.72 -14.27 24.96
C PHE A 58 -7.29 -15.06 23.77
N GLN A 59 -8.02 -14.39 22.87
CA GLN A 59 -8.56 -15.01 21.65
C GLN A 59 -7.45 -15.53 20.73
N LEU A 60 -6.36 -14.76 20.60
CA LEU A 60 -5.19 -15.16 19.81
C LEU A 60 -4.50 -16.40 20.40
N GLY A 61 -4.39 -16.50 21.72
CA GLY A 61 -3.82 -17.68 22.40
C GLY A 61 -4.75 -18.90 22.37
N SER A 62 -6.07 -18.70 22.34
CA SER A 62 -7.04 -19.79 22.37
C SER A 62 -7.23 -20.48 21.02
N ASN A 63 -6.96 -19.80 19.89
CA ASN A 63 -7.20 -20.33 18.55
C ASN A 63 -5.90 -20.43 17.74
N ALA A 64 -5.42 -21.66 17.55
CA ALA A 64 -4.17 -21.92 16.82
C ALA A 64 -4.25 -21.50 15.34
N VAL A 65 -5.42 -21.61 14.69
CA VAL A 65 -5.60 -21.19 13.29
C VAL A 65 -5.47 -19.67 13.18
N LEU A 66 -6.10 -18.94 14.10
CA LEU A 66 -5.98 -17.48 14.16
C LEU A 66 -4.53 -17.06 14.40
N LEU A 67 -3.85 -17.68 15.37
CA LEU A 67 -2.46 -17.40 15.69
C LEU A 67 -1.53 -17.59 14.48
N VAL A 68 -1.64 -18.73 13.79
CA VAL A 68 -0.83 -19.02 12.60
C VAL A 68 -1.10 -18.00 11.50
N ASN A 69 -2.37 -17.67 11.23
CA ASN A 69 -2.73 -16.67 10.23
C ASN A 69 -2.18 -15.28 10.59
N SER A 70 -2.25 -14.87 11.87
CA SER A 70 -1.70 -13.60 12.34
C SER A 70 -0.18 -13.53 12.20
N ILE A 71 0.54 -14.60 12.54
CA ILE A 71 2.01 -14.67 12.38
C ILE A 71 2.39 -14.59 10.90
N LEU A 72 1.71 -15.36 10.04
CA LEU A 72 1.97 -15.35 8.61
C LEU A 72 1.71 -13.97 8.01
N TYR A 73 0.61 -13.33 8.41
CA TYR A 73 0.28 -11.96 8.02
C TYR A 73 1.36 -10.96 8.46
N PHE A 74 1.83 -11.05 9.71
CA PHE A 74 2.89 -10.19 10.23
C PHE A 74 4.20 -10.35 9.44
N ILE A 75 4.61 -11.59 9.16
CA ILE A 75 5.82 -11.86 8.34
C ILE A 75 5.65 -11.31 6.93
N SER A 76 4.48 -11.51 6.32
CA SER A 76 4.17 -10.99 4.98
C SER A 76 4.26 -9.46 4.92
N MET A 77 3.70 -8.77 5.92
CA MET A 77 3.76 -7.32 6.04
C MET A 77 5.20 -6.82 6.24
N ALA A 78 5.99 -7.49 7.07
CA ALA A 78 7.40 -7.15 7.28
C ALA A 78 8.21 -7.31 5.99
N TRP A 79 8.01 -8.42 5.28
CA TRP A 79 8.67 -8.67 4.00
C TRP A 79 8.26 -7.64 2.93
N PHE A 80 6.96 -7.35 2.81
CA PHE A 80 6.46 -6.34 1.89
C PHE A 80 7.08 -4.97 2.13
N ASN A 81 7.14 -4.53 3.40
CA ASN A 81 7.78 -3.27 3.75
C ASN A 81 9.26 -3.26 3.38
N TYR A 82 10.01 -4.31 3.70
CA TYR A 82 11.42 -4.41 3.31
C TYR A 82 11.61 -4.32 1.78
N CYS A 83 10.84 -5.09 1.01
CA CYS A 83 10.87 -5.01 -0.46
C CYS A 83 10.51 -3.62 -0.98
N GLY A 84 9.51 -2.95 -0.40
CA GLY A 84 9.15 -1.58 -0.75
C GLY A 84 10.30 -0.59 -0.54
N PHE A 85 11.04 -0.74 0.56
CA PHE A 85 12.25 0.04 0.83
C PHE A 85 13.37 -0.25 -0.17
N CYS A 86 13.57 -1.51 -0.58
CA CYS A 86 14.53 -1.86 -1.62
C CYS A 86 14.17 -1.24 -2.98
N VAL A 87 12.88 -1.29 -3.38
CA VAL A 87 12.39 -0.66 -4.62
C VAL A 87 12.57 0.86 -4.58
N ALA A 88 12.31 1.50 -3.44
CA ALA A 88 12.53 2.94 -3.28
C ALA A 88 14.00 3.33 -3.40
N ARG A 89 14.91 2.47 -2.90
CA ARG A 89 16.36 2.69 -3.04
C ARG A 89 16.81 2.53 -4.49
N ASP A 90 16.34 1.51 -5.19
CA ASP A 90 16.91 1.10 -6.48
C ASP A 90 16.22 1.73 -7.71
N LEU A 91 14.93 2.05 -7.65
CA LEU A 91 14.18 2.63 -8.79
C LEU A 91 13.70 4.07 -8.53
N SER A 92 12.92 4.28 -7.47
CA SER A 92 12.51 5.59 -6.89
C SER A 92 11.27 5.43 -6.01
N THR A 93 10.91 6.47 -5.26
CA THR A 93 9.62 6.55 -4.55
C THR A 93 8.42 6.33 -5.47
N VAL A 94 8.48 6.81 -6.72
CA VAL A 94 7.34 6.72 -7.63
C VAL A 94 7.01 5.26 -7.94
N HIS A 95 8.03 4.44 -8.22
CA HIS A 95 7.84 3.00 -8.42
C HIS A 95 7.24 2.31 -7.20
N ARG A 96 7.63 2.70 -5.99
CA ARG A 96 7.01 2.20 -4.75
C ARG A 96 5.52 2.54 -4.68
N THR A 97 5.15 3.79 -4.96
CA THR A 97 3.73 4.20 -4.97
C THR A 97 2.91 3.48 -6.03
N LEU A 98 3.52 3.15 -7.17
CA LEU A 98 2.89 2.36 -8.23
C LEU A 98 2.65 0.92 -7.78
N VAL A 99 3.62 0.28 -7.14
CA VAL A 99 3.47 -1.07 -6.57
C VAL A 99 2.37 -1.09 -5.50
N ASP A 100 2.29 -0.06 -4.66
CA ASP A 100 1.21 0.06 -3.67
C ASP A 100 -0.17 0.18 -4.31
N ALA A 101 -0.30 0.93 -5.42
CA ALA A 101 -1.55 1.03 -6.18
C ALA A 101 -1.94 -0.31 -6.83
N LEU A 102 -0.97 -1.02 -7.41
CA LEU A 102 -1.18 -2.34 -8.02
C LEU A 102 -1.59 -3.40 -7.00
N ARG A 103 -1.06 -3.32 -5.76
CA ARG A 103 -1.47 -4.23 -4.67
C ARG A 103 -2.97 -4.14 -4.40
N THR A 104 -3.51 -2.92 -4.29
CA THR A 104 -4.96 -2.73 -4.05
C THR A 104 -5.78 -3.30 -5.20
N ALA A 105 -5.37 -3.07 -6.45
CA ALA A 105 -6.03 -3.66 -7.62
C ALA A 105 -5.99 -5.19 -7.60
N PHE A 106 -4.83 -5.76 -7.23
CA PHE A 106 -4.67 -7.21 -7.13
C PHE A 106 -5.58 -7.82 -6.06
N VAL A 107 -5.64 -7.19 -4.87
CA VAL A 107 -6.54 -7.65 -3.78
C VAL A 107 -7.99 -7.62 -4.24
N TRP A 108 -8.42 -6.58 -4.94
CA TRP A 108 -9.77 -6.48 -5.49
C TRP A 108 -10.06 -7.58 -6.53
N ILE A 109 -9.15 -7.82 -7.48
CA ILE A 109 -9.30 -8.90 -8.46
C ILE A 109 -9.43 -10.26 -7.76
N VAL A 110 -8.58 -10.52 -6.74
CA VAL A 110 -8.64 -11.76 -5.96
C VAL A 110 -9.95 -11.88 -5.18
N SER A 111 -10.45 -10.77 -4.60
CA SER A 111 -11.74 -10.70 -3.91
C SER A 111 -12.89 -11.17 -4.82
N LEU A 112 -12.96 -10.64 -6.05
CA LEU A 112 -13.96 -11.05 -7.04
C LEU A 112 -13.81 -12.53 -7.42
N VAL A 113 -12.58 -12.98 -7.69
CA VAL A 113 -12.31 -14.38 -8.06
C VAL A 113 -12.75 -15.35 -6.95
N LEU A 114 -12.48 -15.01 -5.69
CA LEU A 114 -12.89 -15.81 -4.54
C LEU A 114 -14.42 -15.88 -4.42
N TYR A 115 -15.12 -14.75 -4.61
CA TYR A 115 -16.58 -14.72 -4.51
C TYR A 115 -17.26 -15.65 -5.53
N TYR A 116 -16.76 -15.68 -6.77
CA TYR A 116 -17.34 -16.51 -7.84
C TYR A 116 -16.85 -17.97 -7.84
N ASN A 117 -15.64 -18.27 -7.35
CA ASN A 117 -15.05 -19.62 -7.44
C ASN A 117 -14.95 -20.37 -6.10
N ALA A 118 -14.71 -19.68 -4.99
CA ALA A 118 -14.49 -20.28 -3.66
C ALA A 118 -15.73 -20.24 -2.75
N GLY A 119 -16.83 -19.66 -3.26
CA GLY A 119 -18.13 -19.54 -2.58
C GLY A 119 -18.41 -18.12 -2.11
N HIS A 120 -19.69 -17.72 -2.14
CA HIS A 120 -20.20 -16.38 -1.78
C HIS A 120 -19.95 -15.95 -0.32
N GLN A 121 -19.20 -16.73 0.44
CA GLN A 121 -18.77 -16.48 1.81
C GLN A 121 -17.45 -15.69 1.88
N PHE A 122 -16.64 -15.69 0.80
CA PHE A 122 -15.36 -14.98 0.75
C PHE A 122 -15.32 -14.01 -0.43
N GLY A 123 -14.90 -12.76 -0.18
CA GLY A 123 -14.82 -11.71 -1.22
C GLY A 123 -16.10 -10.91 -1.39
N GLU A 124 -16.11 -10.02 -2.37
CA GLU A 124 -17.23 -9.13 -2.69
C GLU A 124 -17.89 -9.46 -4.04
N PRO A 125 -19.22 -9.29 -4.18
CA PRO A 125 -19.88 -9.40 -5.47
C PRO A 125 -19.48 -8.26 -6.40
N PHE A 126 -19.42 -8.53 -7.71
CA PHE A 126 -19.24 -7.47 -8.69
C PHE A 126 -20.53 -6.65 -8.85
N GLU A 127 -20.61 -5.51 -8.18
CA GLU A 127 -21.69 -4.54 -8.36
C GLU A 127 -21.41 -3.65 -9.57
N ILE A 128 -22.37 -3.58 -10.50
CA ILE A 128 -22.18 -2.85 -11.78
C ILE A 128 -21.93 -1.35 -11.56
N SER A 129 -22.58 -0.69 -10.59
CA SER A 129 -22.37 0.75 -10.38
C SER A 129 -21.00 1.08 -9.78
N TRP A 130 -20.62 0.42 -8.68
CA TRP A 130 -19.37 0.71 -7.97
C TRP A 130 -18.17 0.03 -8.60
N GLY A 131 -18.31 -1.22 -9.04
CA GLY A 131 -17.24 -1.98 -9.69
C GLY A 131 -16.79 -1.37 -11.02
N LEU A 132 -17.68 -0.68 -11.76
CA LEU A 132 -17.26 0.09 -12.94
C LEU A 132 -16.42 1.32 -12.57
N ILE A 133 -16.70 1.97 -11.45
CA ILE A 133 -15.90 3.10 -10.96
C ILE A 133 -14.51 2.62 -10.52
N GLU A 134 -14.45 1.51 -9.78
CA GLU A 134 -13.19 0.90 -9.35
C GLU A 134 -12.36 0.44 -10.55
N LEU A 135 -12.98 -0.26 -11.51
CA LEU A 135 -12.32 -0.70 -12.72
C LEU A 135 -11.75 0.48 -13.52
N ASN A 136 -12.55 1.55 -13.69
CA ASN A 136 -12.07 2.76 -14.36
C ASN A 136 -10.95 3.45 -13.57
N GLY A 137 -11.01 3.44 -12.23
CA GLY A 137 -9.95 3.96 -11.37
C GLY A 137 -8.63 3.20 -11.53
N PHE A 138 -8.69 1.88 -11.56
CA PHE A 138 -7.51 1.04 -11.82
C PHE A 138 -6.99 1.20 -13.25
N ALA A 139 -7.87 1.28 -14.25
CA ALA A 139 -7.47 1.55 -15.63
C ALA A 139 -6.77 2.91 -15.77
N LEU A 140 -7.31 3.96 -15.13
CA LEU A 140 -6.70 5.29 -15.10
C LEU A 140 -5.32 5.26 -14.44
N LEU A 141 -5.17 4.53 -13.33
CA LEU A 141 -3.89 4.34 -12.65
C LEU A 141 -2.86 3.66 -13.57
N VAL A 142 -3.23 2.57 -14.24
CA VAL A 142 -2.33 1.86 -15.16
C VAL A 142 -1.94 2.74 -16.35
N ILE A 143 -2.91 3.42 -16.97
CA ILE A 143 -2.66 4.33 -18.10
C ILE A 143 -1.76 5.48 -17.67
N GLY A 144 -2.04 6.12 -16.53
CA GLY A 144 -1.22 7.20 -15.98
C GLY A 144 0.22 6.74 -15.70
N THR A 145 0.39 5.50 -15.23
CA THR A 145 1.71 4.89 -14.99
C THR A 145 2.49 4.67 -16.28
N LEU A 146 1.82 4.16 -17.32
CA LEU A 146 2.43 3.91 -18.62
C LEU A 146 2.85 5.20 -19.32
N ILE A 147 2.08 6.28 -19.16
CA ILE A 147 2.43 7.62 -19.61
C ILE A 147 3.63 8.15 -18.82
N TYR A 148 3.62 8.02 -17.49
CA TYR A 148 4.70 8.50 -16.62
C TYR A 148 6.04 7.83 -16.96
N ASN A 149 6.02 6.52 -17.21
CA ASN A 149 7.22 5.76 -17.60
C ASN A 149 7.62 5.93 -19.07
N GLN A 150 6.97 6.83 -19.83
CA GLN A 150 7.19 7.05 -21.26
C GLN A 150 7.11 5.77 -22.11
N VAL A 151 6.41 4.74 -21.63
CA VAL A 151 6.19 3.48 -22.36
C VAL A 151 5.12 3.68 -23.43
N MET A 152 4.15 4.55 -23.17
CA MET A 152 3.19 5.01 -24.17
C MET A 152 3.53 6.41 -24.62
N ASP A 153 3.96 6.53 -25.87
CA ASP A 153 4.19 7.82 -26.49
C ASP A 153 2.86 8.49 -26.84
N LEU A 154 2.60 9.65 -26.27
CA LEU A 154 1.37 10.45 -26.47
C LEU A 154 1.31 11.13 -27.84
N SER A 155 2.06 10.61 -28.83
CA SER A 155 2.11 11.07 -30.22
C SER A 155 0.74 11.15 -30.90
N PHE A 156 -0.31 10.57 -30.30
CA PHE A 156 -1.69 10.65 -30.76
C PHE A 156 -2.48 11.88 -30.27
N ILE A 157 -1.99 12.63 -29.26
CA ILE A 157 -2.69 13.80 -28.71
C ILE A 157 -1.94 15.09 -29.12
N PRO A 158 -2.47 15.89 -30.05
CA PRO A 158 -1.77 17.03 -30.64
C PRO A 158 -1.44 18.16 -29.64
N VAL A 159 -2.12 18.19 -28.49
CA VAL A 159 -1.90 19.19 -27.43
C VAL A 159 -0.61 18.93 -26.63
N CYS A 160 -0.21 17.67 -26.42
CA CYS A 160 1.00 17.33 -25.66
C CYS A 160 2.29 17.49 -26.48
N GLN A 161 2.22 17.34 -27.81
CA GLN A 161 3.38 17.49 -28.70
C GLN A 161 3.98 18.91 -28.65
N LYS A 162 3.14 19.93 -28.43
CA LYS A 162 3.55 21.34 -28.35
C LYS A 162 4.40 21.66 -27.11
N GLN A 163 4.22 20.92 -26.01
CA GLN A 163 4.99 21.14 -24.78
C GLN A 163 6.33 20.39 -24.74
N LEU A 164 6.45 19.23 -25.41
CA LEU A 164 7.73 18.54 -25.54
C LEU A 164 8.68 19.25 -26.51
N GLY A 165 8.17 19.77 -27.64
CA GLY A 165 8.99 20.56 -28.57
C GLY A 165 9.59 21.82 -27.93
N GLY A 166 8.81 22.54 -27.11
CA GLY A 166 9.30 23.73 -26.43
C GLY A 166 10.36 23.48 -25.35
N LYS A 167 10.42 22.26 -24.78
CA LYS A 167 11.45 21.89 -23.78
C LYS A 167 12.79 21.53 -24.43
N LEU A 168 12.74 20.80 -25.54
CA LEU A 168 13.91 20.45 -26.35
C LEU A 168 14.59 21.68 -26.96
N ASP A 169 13.81 22.66 -27.43
CA ASP A 169 14.35 23.90 -28.00
C ASP A 169 15.04 24.78 -26.94
N SER A 170 14.58 24.73 -25.68
CA SER A 170 15.21 25.49 -24.57
C SER A 170 16.50 24.86 -24.03
N GLU A 171 16.65 23.54 -24.10
CA GLU A 171 17.90 22.85 -23.72
C GLU A 171 18.98 22.91 -24.82
N GLN A 172 18.61 23.11 -26.08
CA GLN A 172 19.56 23.29 -27.20
C GLN A 172 20.08 24.75 -27.32
N MET A 173 19.48 25.69 -26.59
CA MET A 173 19.83 27.12 -26.57
C MET A 173 20.58 27.56 -25.29
N SER A 174 20.92 26.63 -24.40
CA SER A 174 21.80 26.83 -23.24
C SER A 174 23.09 26.01 -23.37
#